data_AF-A0A1U7T4H3-F1
#
_entry.id   AF-A0A1U7T4H3-F1
#
_cell.length_a   1.000
_cell.length_b   1.000
_cell.length_c   1.000
_cell.angle_alpha   90.00
_cell.angle_beta   90.00
_cell.angle_gamma   90.00
#
_symmetry.space_group_name_H-M   'P 1'
#
loop_
_entity.id
_entity.type
_entity.pdbx_description
1 polymer ?
#
loop_
_entity_poly.entity_id
_entity_poly.type
_entity_poly.pdbx_seq_one_letter_code
_entity_poly.pdbx_strand_id
1 'polypeptide(L)'
;SPENDIPMEITTAEPQVSEAVYDCVICGQSGPSSEDRPTGLVVLLQASSVLGQCRDNGEPKKLPITEEEQIYPWDTCAAVHDVRLSLLQRYFKDSSCLLAVSIGWEGGVYVQTCGHTLHIDCHKSYMESLRNDQVLQGFSVDKGEFTCPLCRQFANSVLPCYPGSNVENNLWQRPSNKSIQDLIKEVEELQGRPGAFPVSIS
;
A
#
# COMPACT_ATOMS: atom_id res chain seq x y z
N SER A 1 -56.14 31.86 2.50
CA SER A 1 -54.92 32.67 2.36
C SER A 1 -54.56 33.34 3.68
N PRO A 2 -53.33 33.20 4.19
CA PRO A 2 -52.36 32.13 3.98
C PRO A 2 -52.28 31.19 5.20
N GLU A 3 -51.93 29.94 4.92
CA GLU A 3 -51.47 28.94 5.88
C GLU A 3 -50.02 29.29 6.23
N ASN A 4 -49.69 29.37 7.52
CA ASN A 4 -48.30 29.50 7.96
C ASN A 4 -47.70 28.09 8.00
N ASP A 5 -47.05 27.72 6.90
CA ASP A 5 -46.13 26.59 6.83
C ASP A 5 -44.99 26.83 7.84
N ILE A 6 -44.94 25.99 8.88
CA ILE A 6 -43.76 25.84 9.72
C ILE A 6 -42.87 24.82 8.98
N PRO A 7 -41.69 25.21 8.47
CA PRO A 7 -40.79 24.23 7.88
C PRO A 7 -40.24 23.37 9.02
N MET A 8 -40.64 22.10 9.02
CA MET A 8 -40.06 21.06 9.85
C MET A 8 -38.62 20.84 9.37
N GLU A 9 -37.64 21.34 10.12
CA GLU A 9 -36.23 21.02 9.93
C GLU A 9 -36.05 19.51 10.11
N ILE A 10 -35.96 18.79 8.99
CA ILE A 10 -35.51 17.41 8.98
C ILE A 10 -34.01 17.47 9.23
N THR A 11 -33.62 17.41 10.51
CA THR A 11 -32.25 17.10 10.89
C THR A 11 -31.98 15.67 10.47
N THR A 12 -31.52 15.50 9.23
CA THR A 12 -30.81 14.29 8.82
C THR A 12 -29.55 14.25 9.68
N ALA A 13 -29.61 13.52 10.80
CA ALA A 13 -28.44 13.18 11.58
C ALA A 13 -27.55 12.33 10.67
N GLU A 14 -26.63 12.99 9.98
CA GLU A 14 -25.50 12.32 9.33
C GLU A 14 -24.81 11.46 10.40
N PRO A 15 -24.50 10.20 10.12
CA PRO A 15 -23.78 9.36 11.07
C PRO A 15 -22.47 10.09 11.39
N GLN A 16 -22.30 10.54 12.63
CA GLN A 16 -21.07 11.17 13.08
C GLN A 16 -19.98 10.11 13.12
N VAL A 17 -19.34 9.89 11.98
CA VAL A 17 -18.19 9.02 11.87
C VAL A 17 -17.02 9.74 12.52
N SER A 18 -16.53 9.22 13.64
CA SER A 18 -15.37 9.78 14.32
C SER A 18 -14.15 9.67 13.40
N GLU A 19 -13.64 10.79 12.91
CA GLU A 19 -12.41 10.85 12.12
C GLU A 19 -11.20 10.44 12.97
N ALA A 20 -10.22 9.80 12.34
CA ALA A 20 -8.97 9.45 13.01
C ALA A 20 -8.19 10.73 13.34
N VAL A 21 -7.81 10.89 14.61
CA VAL A 21 -7.01 12.02 15.09
C VAL A 21 -5.55 11.60 15.16
N TYR A 22 -4.65 12.46 14.68
CA TYR A 22 -3.21 12.26 14.66
C TYR A 22 -2.49 13.38 15.40
N ASP A 23 -1.36 13.05 16.01
CA ASP A 23 -0.51 14.01 16.72
C ASP A 23 0.74 14.30 15.90
N CYS A 24 0.92 15.56 15.49
CA CYS A 24 2.14 15.95 14.80
C CYS A 24 3.28 16.15 15.81
N VAL A 25 4.32 15.31 15.71
CA VAL A 25 5.46 15.36 16.64
C VAL A 25 6.36 16.60 16.49
N ILE A 26 6.18 17.39 15.44
CA ILE A 26 6.97 18.61 15.18
C ILE A 26 6.29 19.84 15.79
N CYS A 27 5.01 20.07 15.51
CA CYS A 27 4.29 21.25 15.99
C CYS A 27 3.42 21.00 17.23
N GLY A 28 3.24 19.74 17.64
CA GLY A 28 2.45 19.35 18.81
C GLY A 28 0.94 19.51 18.65
N GLN A 29 0.45 19.78 17.44
CA GLN A 29 -0.99 19.92 17.17
C GLN A 29 -1.62 18.56 16.86
N SER A 30 -2.76 18.31 17.49
CA SER A 30 -3.61 17.14 17.26
C SER A 30 -4.75 17.49 16.31
N GLY A 31 -5.04 16.63 15.33
CA GLY A 31 -6.15 16.83 14.40
C GLY A 31 -6.28 15.70 13.38
N PRO A 32 -7.37 15.68 12.60
CA PRO A 32 -7.53 14.73 11.50
C PRO A 32 -6.58 15.03 10.34
N SER A 33 -6.35 14.03 9.48
CA SER A 33 -5.69 14.25 8.19
C SER A 33 -6.70 14.85 7.21
N SER A 34 -6.50 16.08 6.76
CA SER A 34 -7.35 16.75 5.76
C SER A 34 -6.63 16.92 4.42
N GLU A 35 -7.37 17.28 3.37
CA GLU A 35 -6.78 17.57 2.04
C GLU A 35 -5.87 18.81 2.08
N ASP A 36 -6.31 19.84 2.81
CA ASP A 36 -5.61 21.10 3.05
C ASP A 36 -4.40 20.95 3.99
N ARG A 37 -4.45 19.98 4.92
CA ARG A 37 -3.38 19.72 5.87
C ARG A 37 -3.17 18.22 6.09
N PRO A 38 -2.54 17.54 5.12
CA PRO A 38 -2.34 16.10 5.20
C PRO A 38 -1.35 15.75 6.31
N THR A 39 -1.69 14.69 7.03
CA THR A 39 -0.80 14.03 7.99
C THR A 39 -0.18 12.81 7.36
N GLY A 40 1.05 12.50 7.72
CA GLY A 40 1.73 11.29 7.28
C GLY A 40 2.47 10.58 8.41
N LEU A 41 2.55 9.27 8.26
CA LEU A 41 3.22 8.34 9.16
C LEU A 41 4.70 8.21 8.77
N VAL A 42 5.60 8.37 9.73
CA VAL A 42 7.03 8.20 9.50
C VAL A 42 7.36 6.74 9.25
N VAL A 43 8.07 6.47 8.15
CA VAL A 43 8.41 5.11 7.73
C VAL A 43 9.85 4.99 7.22
N LEU A 44 10.37 3.77 7.36
CA LEU A 44 11.51 3.26 6.65
C LEU A 44 11.02 2.29 5.56
N LEU A 45 11.28 2.65 4.31
CA LEU A 45 11.03 1.83 3.13
C LEU A 45 12.31 1.14 2.70
N GLN A 46 12.28 -0.19 2.55
CA GLN A 46 13.40 -0.98 2.08
C GLN A 46 12.95 -1.89 0.94
N ALA A 47 13.77 -2.03 -0.10
CA ALA A 47 13.55 -3.07 -1.09
C ALA A 47 13.71 -4.46 -0.45
N SER A 48 12.82 -5.39 -0.79
CA SER A 48 12.80 -6.75 -0.24
C SER A 48 12.33 -7.74 -1.30
N SER A 49 12.98 -8.90 -1.40
CA SER A 49 12.56 -10.02 -2.26
C SER A 49 12.03 -11.21 -1.46
N VAL A 50 11.76 -11.03 -0.16
CA VAL A 50 11.40 -12.14 0.76
C VAL A 50 10.20 -12.93 0.26
N LEU A 51 9.12 -12.25 -0.18
CA LEU A 51 7.92 -12.92 -0.69
C LEU A 51 8.18 -13.66 -2.00
N GLY A 52 9.01 -13.09 -2.88
CA GLY A 52 9.45 -13.74 -4.10
C GLY A 52 10.24 -15.02 -3.84
N GLN A 53 11.04 -15.01 -2.78
CA GLN A 53 11.88 -16.13 -2.39
C GLN A 53 11.15 -17.20 -1.56
N CYS A 54 9.88 -16.98 -1.19
CA CYS A 54 9.05 -18.00 -0.57
C CYS A 54 8.96 -19.25 -1.47
N ARG A 55 8.88 -20.42 -0.83
CA ARG A 55 8.86 -21.73 -1.49
C ARG A 55 7.79 -22.57 -0.84
N ASP A 56 7.17 -23.43 -1.65
CA ASP A 56 6.20 -24.43 -1.17
C ASP A 56 6.90 -25.66 -0.56
N ASN A 57 8.19 -25.87 -0.87
CA ASN A 57 9.01 -26.93 -0.29
C ASN A 57 9.82 -26.44 0.92
N GLY A 58 9.66 -27.11 2.06
CA GLY A 58 10.40 -26.86 3.29
C GLY A 58 11.83 -27.41 3.31
N GLU A 59 12.23 -28.19 2.31
CA GLU A 59 13.61 -28.69 2.23
C GLU A 59 14.61 -27.55 1.99
N PRO A 60 15.67 -27.44 2.83
CA PRO A 60 16.68 -26.40 2.67
C PRO A 60 17.39 -26.55 1.32
N LYS A 61 17.56 -25.42 0.62
CA LYS A 61 18.36 -25.39 -0.61
C LYS A 61 19.80 -25.76 -0.29
N LYS A 62 20.34 -26.74 -1.01
CA LYS A 62 21.78 -26.99 -1.03
C LYS A 62 22.45 -25.81 -1.71
N LEU A 63 23.32 -25.13 -0.97
CA LEU A 63 24.14 -24.06 -1.55
C LEU A 63 25.16 -24.69 -2.50
N PRO A 64 25.37 -24.11 -3.69
CA PRO A 64 26.37 -24.57 -4.62
C PRO A 64 27.74 -24.57 -3.97
N ILE A 65 28.43 -25.71 -4.06
CA ILE A 65 29.82 -25.84 -3.62
C ILE A 65 30.77 -26.03 -4.80
N THR A 66 30.24 -26.16 -6.01
CA THR A 66 31.01 -26.23 -7.27
C THR A 66 30.41 -25.28 -8.33
N GLU A 67 31.18 -24.98 -9.39
CA GLU A 67 30.77 -24.05 -10.45
C GLU A 67 29.65 -24.60 -11.36
N GLU A 68 29.48 -25.92 -11.38
CA GLU A 68 28.45 -26.62 -12.17
C GLU A 68 27.10 -26.66 -11.44
N GLU A 69 27.10 -26.47 -10.12
CA GLU A 69 25.91 -26.42 -9.30
C GLU A 69 25.27 -25.03 -9.36
N GLN A 70 23.98 -24.96 -9.71
CA GLN A 70 23.22 -23.72 -9.70
C GLN A 70 22.08 -23.81 -8.68
N ILE A 71 21.86 -22.73 -7.94
CA ILE A 71 20.61 -22.57 -7.19
C ILE A 71 19.52 -22.30 -8.21
N TYR A 72 18.83 -23.36 -8.60
CA TYR A 72 17.71 -23.25 -9.50
C TYR A 72 16.59 -22.40 -8.86
N PRO A 73 16.11 -21.33 -9.52
CA PRO A 73 15.06 -20.46 -8.98
C PRO A 73 13.64 -20.97 -9.26
N TRP A 74 13.46 -22.04 -10.04
CA TRP A 74 12.13 -22.45 -10.56
C TRP A 74 11.08 -22.74 -9.50
N ASP A 75 11.49 -22.97 -8.26
CA ASP A 75 10.62 -23.31 -7.13
C ASP A 75 10.30 -22.13 -6.21
N THR A 76 10.74 -20.91 -6.57
CA THR A 76 10.42 -19.69 -5.81
C THR A 76 9.10 -19.10 -6.30
N CYS A 77 8.37 -18.42 -5.41
CA CYS A 77 7.15 -17.70 -5.79
C CYS A 77 7.40 -16.74 -6.96
N ALA A 78 8.54 -16.03 -6.98
CA ALA A 78 8.91 -15.13 -8.06
C ALA A 78 8.95 -15.85 -9.43
N ALA A 79 9.63 -17.00 -9.52
CA ALA A 79 9.73 -17.75 -10.77
C ALA A 79 8.37 -18.33 -11.21
N VAL A 80 7.56 -18.83 -10.27
CA VAL A 80 6.21 -19.33 -10.56
C VAL A 80 5.32 -18.21 -11.11
N HIS A 81 5.38 -17.02 -10.51
CA HIS A 81 4.60 -15.87 -10.95
C HIS A 81 5.10 -15.29 -12.29
N ASP A 82 6.39 -15.36 -12.57
CA ASP A 82 6.96 -14.95 -13.86
C ASP A 82 6.47 -15.85 -15.02
N VAL A 83 6.49 -17.18 -14.83
CA VAL A 83 5.93 -18.13 -15.78
C VAL A 83 4.43 -17.90 -15.97
N ARG A 84 3.69 -17.64 -14.88
CA ARG A 84 2.26 -17.33 -14.95
C ARG A 84 1.98 -16.06 -15.74
N LEU A 85 2.74 -14.99 -15.51
CA LEU A 85 2.59 -13.72 -16.23
C LEU A 85 2.91 -13.91 -17.73
N SER A 86 4.01 -14.59 -18.06
CA SER A 86 4.38 -14.92 -19.43
C SER A 86 3.29 -15.70 -20.16
N LEU A 87 2.64 -16.64 -19.47
CA LEU A 87 1.52 -17.39 -20.02
C LEU A 87 0.30 -16.48 -20.28
N LEU A 88 -0.05 -15.60 -19.34
CA LEU A 88 -1.16 -14.67 -19.51
C LEU A 88 -0.92 -13.72 -20.69
N GLN A 89 0.27 -13.13 -20.80
CA GLN A 89 0.64 -12.22 -21.88
C GLN A 89 0.62 -12.89 -23.26
N ARG A 90 0.83 -14.21 -23.32
CA ARG A 90 0.72 -14.97 -24.57
C ARG A 90 -0.71 -15.03 -25.12
N TYR A 91 -1.72 -15.03 -24.23
CA TYR A 91 -3.13 -15.27 -24.61
C TYR A 91 -4.04 -14.05 -24.43
N PHE A 92 -3.64 -13.06 -23.63
CA PHE A 92 -4.42 -11.88 -23.28
C PHE A 92 -3.64 -10.59 -23.53
N LYS A 93 -4.35 -9.47 -23.61
CA LYS A 93 -3.72 -8.14 -23.72
C LYS A 93 -2.95 -7.83 -22.44
N ASP A 94 -1.79 -7.19 -22.59
CA ASP A 94 -0.92 -6.80 -21.46
C ASP A 94 -1.67 -6.02 -20.37
N SER A 95 -2.55 -5.09 -20.75
CA SER A 95 -3.35 -4.31 -19.81
C SER A 95 -4.28 -5.18 -18.96
N SER A 96 -4.86 -6.23 -19.54
CA SER A 96 -5.69 -7.20 -18.80
C SER A 96 -4.85 -8.06 -17.87
N CYS A 97 -3.65 -8.45 -18.30
CA CYS A 97 -2.71 -9.22 -17.47
C CYS A 97 -2.30 -8.43 -16.23
N LEU A 98 -1.91 -7.17 -16.38
CA LEU A 98 -1.47 -6.31 -15.26
C LEU A 98 -2.55 -6.09 -14.20
N LEU A 99 -3.83 -6.17 -14.56
CA LEU A 99 -4.94 -6.09 -13.60
C LEU A 99 -5.23 -7.43 -12.91
N ALA A 100 -4.83 -8.55 -13.51
CA ALA A 100 -5.15 -9.90 -13.05
C ALA A 100 -4.06 -10.51 -12.14
N VAL A 101 -2.84 -9.97 -12.15
CA VAL A 101 -1.74 -10.46 -11.33
C VAL A 101 -1.22 -9.35 -10.43
N SER A 102 -0.97 -9.68 -9.16
CA SER A 102 -0.23 -8.77 -8.27
C SER A 102 1.18 -8.56 -8.82
N ILE A 103 1.61 -7.30 -8.92
CA ILE A 103 2.98 -6.93 -9.24
C ILE A 103 3.88 -7.06 -8.00
N GLY A 104 5.21 -7.13 -8.21
CA GLY A 104 6.18 -7.08 -7.11
C GLY A 104 6.60 -8.42 -6.52
N TRP A 105 6.41 -9.53 -7.25
CA TRP A 105 6.92 -10.85 -6.84
C TRP A 105 8.44 -10.92 -6.86
N GLU A 106 9.11 -10.26 -7.80
CA GLU A 106 10.58 -10.22 -7.85
C GLU A 106 11.18 -9.13 -6.95
N GLY A 107 10.42 -8.05 -6.71
CA GLY A 107 10.82 -6.93 -5.87
C GLY A 107 9.62 -6.34 -5.15
N GLY A 108 9.64 -6.43 -3.83
CA GLY A 108 8.66 -5.84 -2.91
C GLY A 108 9.27 -4.73 -2.08
N VAL A 109 8.41 -4.08 -1.30
CA VAL A 109 8.80 -3.04 -0.36
C VAL A 109 8.47 -3.50 1.05
N TYR A 110 9.49 -3.59 1.91
CA TYR A 110 9.31 -3.73 3.34
C TYR A 110 9.10 -2.34 3.94
N VAL A 111 8.00 -2.19 4.67
CA VAL A 111 7.61 -0.94 5.33
C VAL A 111 7.72 -1.15 6.84
N GLN A 112 8.61 -0.39 7.47
CA GLN A 112 8.70 -0.31 8.92
C GLN A 112 8.28 1.09 9.35
N THR A 113 7.46 1.19 10.39
CA THR A 113 7.07 2.48 10.97
C THR A 113 7.54 2.59 12.41
N CYS A 114 7.88 3.81 12.83
CA CYS A 114 8.12 4.13 14.22
C CYS A 114 6.83 4.51 14.98
N GLY A 115 5.69 4.57 14.29
CA GLY A 115 4.37 4.92 14.85
C GLY A 115 4.09 6.41 14.97
N HIS A 116 5.07 7.28 14.70
CA HIS A 116 4.88 8.73 14.83
C HIS A 116 4.37 9.37 13.55
N THR A 117 3.50 10.36 13.72
CA THR A 117 2.89 11.13 12.65
C THR A 117 3.39 12.56 12.63
N LEU A 118 3.33 13.17 11.46
CA LEU A 118 3.69 14.55 11.24
C LEU A 118 2.92 15.11 10.05
N HIS A 119 2.67 16.42 10.05
CA HIS A 119 2.09 17.06 8.88
C HIS A 119 3.11 17.08 7.73
N ILE A 120 2.64 16.98 6.49
CA ILE A 120 3.52 16.97 5.31
C ILE A 120 4.29 18.30 5.15
N ASP A 121 3.72 19.42 5.57
CA ASP A 121 4.39 20.73 5.61
C ASP A 121 5.50 20.76 6.68
N CYS A 122 5.22 20.26 7.87
CA CYS A 122 6.18 20.15 8.97
C CYS A 122 7.36 19.23 8.59
N HIS A 123 7.09 18.12 7.88
CA HIS A 123 8.12 17.27 7.29
C HIS A 123 9.06 18.06 6.39
N LYS A 124 8.48 18.85 5.47
CA LYS A 124 9.24 19.61 4.48
C LYS A 124 10.16 20.63 5.15
N SER A 125 9.64 21.39 6.12
CA SER A 125 10.44 22.34 6.91
C SER A 125 11.54 21.65 7.71
N TYR A 126 11.27 20.47 8.25
CA TYR A 126 12.27 19.67 8.97
C TYR A 126 13.39 19.19 8.04
N MET A 127 13.05 18.63 6.87
CA MET A 127 14.04 18.18 5.88
C MET A 127 14.90 19.33 5.33
N GLU A 128 14.30 20.50 5.10
CA GLU A 128 15.04 21.69 4.68
C GLU A 128 16.03 22.16 5.75
N SER A 129 15.65 22.08 7.01
CA SER A 129 16.52 22.41 8.15
C SER A 129 17.70 21.42 8.25
N LEU A 130 17.44 20.12 8.09
CA LEU A 130 18.49 19.09 8.06
C LEU A 130 19.49 19.27 6.92
N ARG A 131 19.04 19.72 5.74
CA ARG A 131 19.93 19.97 4.60
C ARG A 131 20.91 21.12 4.88
N ASN A 132 20.52 22.10 5.69
CA ASN A 132 21.42 23.19 6.07
C ASN A 132 22.51 22.75 7.07
N ASP A 133 22.25 21.69 7.87
CA ASP A 133 23.15 21.15 8.90
C ASP A 133 23.92 19.88 8.45
N GLN A 134 23.91 19.57 7.15
CA GLN A 134 24.32 18.27 6.58
C GLN A 134 25.75 17.80 6.95
N VAL A 135 26.63 18.74 7.31
CA VAL A 135 28.05 18.48 7.59
C VAL A 135 28.26 17.59 8.84
N LEU A 136 27.27 17.45 9.73
CA LEU A 136 27.46 16.80 11.04
C LEU A 136 26.85 15.40 11.19
N GLN A 137 25.93 14.96 10.33
CA GLN A 137 25.10 13.77 10.63
C GLN A 137 25.30 12.55 9.71
N GLY A 138 26.03 12.66 8.61
CA GLY A 138 26.32 11.51 7.73
C GLY A 138 25.10 10.88 7.04
N PHE A 139 23.91 11.50 7.14
CA PHE A 139 22.69 11.11 6.43
C PHE A 139 22.65 11.73 5.04
N SER A 140 22.18 10.96 4.06
CA SER A 140 21.91 11.49 2.73
C SER A 140 20.52 12.13 2.70
N VAL A 141 20.42 13.33 3.29
CA VAL A 141 19.16 14.11 3.32
C VAL A 141 18.60 14.32 1.89
N ASP A 142 19.47 14.43 0.89
CA ASP A 142 19.08 14.54 -0.53
C ASP A 142 18.39 13.28 -1.07
N LYS A 143 18.63 12.12 -0.47
CA LYS A 143 17.91 10.85 -0.74
C LYS A 143 16.67 10.69 0.12
N GLY A 144 16.29 11.71 0.88
CA GLY A 144 15.15 11.66 1.79
C GLY A 144 15.44 10.96 3.12
N GLU A 145 16.71 10.71 3.47
CA GLU A 145 17.08 10.06 4.73
C GLU A 145 17.01 11.03 5.91
N PHE A 146 16.32 10.63 6.99
CA PHE A 146 16.22 11.40 8.22
C PHE A 146 16.02 10.49 9.43
N THR A 147 16.03 11.09 10.63
CA THR A 147 15.60 10.40 11.85
C THR A 147 14.32 11.05 12.36
N CYS A 148 13.38 10.25 12.87
CA CYS A 148 12.15 10.78 13.44
C CYS A 148 12.48 11.83 14.52
N PRO A 149 11.89 13.06 14.47
CA PRO A 149 12.19 14.11 15.44
C PRO A 149 11.95 13.72 16.90
N LEU A 150 11.03 12.77 17.14
CA LEU A 150 10.66 12.33 18.48
C LEU A 150 11.52 11.14 18.96
N CYS A 151 11.49 10.02 18.25
CA CYS A 151 12.14 8.78 18.71
C CYS A 151 13.51 8.51 18.10
N ARG A 152 13.96 9.35 17.16
CA ARG A 152 15.25 9.23 16.44
C ARG A 152 15.43 7.92 15.66
N GLN A 153 14.37 7.15 15.42
CA GLN A 153 14.44 6.02 14.50
C GLN A 153 14.73 6.51 13.08
N PHE A 154 15.58 5.78 12.37
CA PHE A 154 15.91 6.06 10.98
C PHE A 154 14.68 5.86 10.08
N ALA A 155 14.49 6.78 9.15
CA ALA A 155 13.38 6.82 8.21
C ALA A 155 13.87 7.42 6.88
N ASN A 156 13.17 7.10 5.79
CA ASN A 156 13.48 7.66 4.48
C ASN A 156 12.23 8.12 3.72
N SER A 157 11.06 8.04 4.35
CA SER A 157 9.81 8.47 3.74
C SER A 157 8.73 8.72 4.80
N VAL A 158 7.61 9.26 4.32
CA VAL A 158 6.40 9.50 5.10
C VAL A 158 5.21 9.01 4.26
N LEU A 159 4.43 8.06 4.78
CA LEU A 159 3.24 7.56 4.10
C LEU A 159 2.02 8.41 4.49
N PRO A 160 1.24 8.94 3.54
CA PRO A 160 0.04 9.70 3.86
C PRO A 160 -0.95 8.89 4.70
N CYS A 161 -1.45 9.49 5.78
CA CYS A 161 -2.56 8.98 6.54
C CYS A 161 -3.85 9.33 5.80
N TYR A 162 -4.71 8.33 5.58
CA TYR A 162 -5.94 8.49 4.81
C TYR A 162 -6.83 9.59 5.43
N PRO A 163 -7.29 10.58 4.64
CA PRO A 163 -8.26 11.55 5.11
C PRO A 163 -9.64 10.88 5.19
N GLY A 164 -10.11 10.66 6.42
CA GLY A 164 -11.46 10.18 6.69
C GLY A 164 -11.56 8.99 7.64
N SER A 165 -12.81 8.61 7.89
CA SER A 165 -13.29 7.43 8.61
C SER A 165 -12.29 6.26 8.72
N ASN A 166 -11.98 5.86 9.96
CA ASN A 166 -11.26 4.61 10.27
C ASN A 166 -12.09 3.33 10.01
N VAL A 167 -13.21 3.45 9.26
CA VAL A 167 -13.80 2.28 8.61
C VAL A 167 -12.78 1.86 7.59
N GLU A 168 -12.02 0.83 7.95
CA GLU A 168 -11.21 0.05 7.05
C GLU A 168 -12.09 -0.34 5.84
N ASN A 169 -12.09 0.50 4.81
CA ASN A 169 -12.38 0.06 3.45
C ASN A 169 -11.19 -0.81 3.10
N ASN A 170 -11.15 -2.02 3.65
CA ASN A 170 -10.30 -3.13 3.26
C ASN A 170 -10.68 -3.49 1.81
N LEU A 171 -10.37 -2.59 0.87
CA LEU A 171 -10.37 -2.82 -0.57
C LEU A 171 -9.22 -3.76 -0.94
N TRP A 172 -8.29 -4.02 -0.02
CA TRP A 172 -7.47 -5.23 -0.03
C TRP A 172 -8.41 -6.40 0.17
N GLN A 173 -8.89 -6.95 -0.94
CA GLN A 173 -9.67 -8.17 -0.99
C GLN A 173 -9.05 -9.18 -0.03
N ARG A 174 -9.76 -9.42 1.07
CA ARG A 174 -9.44 -10.52 1.97
C ARG A 174 -9.32 -11.77 1.09
N PRO A 175 -8.31 -12.65 1.28
CA PRO A 175 -8.29 -13.93 0.61
C PRO A 175 -9.66 -14.57 0.82
N SER A 176 -10.37 -14.77 -0.29
CA SER A 176 -11.72 -15.29 -0.24
C SER A 176 -11.65 -16.66 0.43
N ASN A 177 -12.29 -16.85 1.58
CA ASN A 177 -12.44 -18.17 2.20
C ASN A 177 -13.41 -19.08 1.41
N LYS A 178 -13.89 -18.63 0.23
CA LYS A 178 -14.73 -19.42 -0.65
C LYS A 178 -13.95 -20.62 -1.18
N SER A 179 -14.63 -21.75 -1.32
CA SER A 179 -14.00 -22.93 -1.93
C SER A 179 -13.71 -22.66 -3.41
N ILE A 180 -12.74 -23.39 -3.98
CA ILE A 180 -12.45 -23.32 -5.42
C ILE A 180 -13.70 -23.57 -6.27
N GLN A 181 -14.61 -24.45 -5.82
CA GLN A 181 -15.85 -24.76 -6.53
C GLN A 181 -16.79 -23.54 -6.59
N ASP A 182 -16.89 -22.80 -5.49
CA ASP A 182 -17.71 -21.58 -5.44
C ASP A 182 -17.13 -20.48 -6.33
N LEU A 183 -15.79 -20.36 -6.37
CA LEU A 183 -15.10 -19.40 -7.24
C LEU A 183 -15.30 -19.75 -8.72
N ILE A 184 -15.22 -21.02 -9.09
CA ILE A 184 -15.48 -21.49 -10.46
C ILE A 184 -16.91 -21.14 -10.88
N LYS A 185 -17.90 -21.43 -10.03
CA LYS A 185 -19.30 -21.11 -10.30
C LYS A 185 -19.52 -19.60 -10.46
N GLU A 186 -18.88 -18.78 -9.64
CA GLU A 186 -18.95 -17.33 -9.75
C GLU A 186 -18.35 -16.82 -11.08
N VAL A 187 -17.23 -17.40 -11.53
CA VAL A 187 -16.64 -17.10 -12.84
C VAL A 187 -17.57 -17.52 -13.97
N GLU A 188 -18.18 -18.71 -13.91
CA GLU A 188 -19.16 -19.18 -14.90
C GLU A 188 -20.39 -18.26 -14.98
N GLU A 189 -20.93 -17.85 -13.84
CA GLU A 189 -22.06 -16.91 -13.76
C GLU A 189 -21.70 -15.52 -14.34
N LEU A 190 -20.47 -15.04 -14.11
CA LEU A 190 -19.99 -13.77 -14.66
C LEU A 190 -19.73 -13.85 -16.18
N GLN A 191 -19.20 -14.97 -16.67
CA GLN A 191 -19.01 -15.21 -18.10
C GLN A 191 -20.33 -15.38 -18.85
N GLY A 192 -21.37 -15.91 -18.18
CA GLY A 192 -22.72 -16.04 -18.71
C GLY A 192 -23.50 -14.73 -18.87
N ARG A 193 -22.95 -13.60 -18.40
CA ARG A 193 -23.55 -12.26 -18.52
C ARG A 193 -22.87 -11.47 -19.66
N PRO A 194 -23.36 -11.54 -20.91
CA PRO A 194 -22.80 -10.74 -21.99
C PRO A 194 -22.91 -9.25 -21.67
N GLY A 195 -21.78 -8.54 -21.63
CA GLY A 195 -21.70 -7.11 -21.32
C GLY A 195 -21.35 -6.72 -19.88
N ALA A 196 -21.11 -7.69 -18.98
CA ALA A 196 -20.74 -7.40 -17.58
C ALA A 196 -19.38 -6.69 -17.41
N PHE A 197 -18.50 -6.81 -18.40
CA PHE A 197 -17.19 -6.16 -18.41
C PHE A 197 -17.12 -5.21 -19.61
N PRO A 198 -17.39 -3.91 -19.43
CA PRO A 198 -17.22 -2.94 -20.51
C PRO A 198 -15.73 -2.88 -20.87
N VAL A 199 -15.38 -3.42 -22.03
CA VAL A 199 -14.07 -3.17 -22.64
C VAL A 199 -14.12 -1.80 -23.29
N SER A 200 -13.59 -0.79 -22.60
CA SER A 200 -13.28 0.50 -23.23
C SER A 200 -12.21 0.26 -24.29
N ILE A 201 -12.62 0.21 -25.55
CA ILE A 201 -11.70 0.17 -26.68
C ILE A 201 -11.31 1.62 -26.96
N SER A 202 -10.12 2.01 -26.49
CA SER A 202 -9.40 3.21 -26.93
C SER A 202 -8.20 2.78 -27.77
#